data_AF-A0A7S2IQB7-F1
#
_entry.id   AF-A0A7S2IQB7-F1
#
_cell.length_a   1.000
_cell.length_b   1.000
_cell.length_c   1.000
_cell.angle_alpha   90.00
_cell.angle_beta   90.00
_cell.angle_gamma   90.00
#
_symmetry.space_group_name_H-M   'P 1'
#
loop_
_entity.id
_entity.type
_entity.pdbx_description
1 polymer ?
#
loop_
_entity_poly.entity_id
_entity_poly.type
_entity_poly.pdbx_seq_one_letter_code
_entity_poly.pdbx_strand_id
1 'polypeptide(L)'
;PGGNEAEGDFTEAQLAEAERLKQEVPRIDAALKNFLSMKMAEGLTGADAVEAEAGAGAPLDQQAAMGCARTVLKALNALELPPAPAWGQLHPQAEDERGVDFMDRLAKYKVVQALWQRCRAAGQKPAKLLGRSALRFAFPELRPALAEAAAGTGVAEELLRAFAEEFGRSLDAAPAAGSASDVVWA
;
A
#
# COMPACT_ATOMS: atom_id res chain seq x y z
N PRO A 1 2.17 33.70 -11.02
CA PRO A 1 1.49 33.86 -9.71
C PRO A 1 0.19 33.05 -9.69
N GLY A 2 0.30 31.75 -9.40
CA GLY A 2 -0.85 30.85 -9.24
C GLY A 2 -1.08 30.62 -7.75
N GLY A 3 -2.28 30.94 -7.27
CA GLY A 3 -2.66 30.91 -5.87
C GLY A 3 -2.54 29.52 -5.26
N ASN A 4 -1.93 29.47 -4.08
CA ASN A 4 -1.83 28.29 -3.22
C ASN A 4 -3.19 28.05 -2.50
N GLU A 5 -4.28 27.91 -3.26
CA GLU A 5 -5.67 27.84 -2.73
C GLU A 5 -6.06 26.48 -2.13
N ALA A 6 -5.10 25.64 -1.74
CA ALA A 6 -5.38 24.31 -1.17
C ALA A 6 -4.83 24.09 0.24
N GLU A 7 -4.23 25.10 0.88
CA GLU A 7 -3.96 25.07 2.33
C GLU A 7 -5.21 25.54 3.08
N GLY A 8 -6.30 24.78 2.99
CA GLY A 8 -7.37 24.91 3.96
C GLY A 8 -6.82 24.48 5.31
N ASP A 9 -6.89 25.37 6.32
CA ASP A 9 -6.39 25.12 7.67
C ASP A 9 -6.83 23.74 8.16
N PHE A 10 -5.85 22.86 8.40
CA PHE A 10 -6.11 21.57 9.01
C PHE A 10 -6.65 21.78 10.41
N THR A 11 -7.68 21.01 10.79
CA THR A 11 -8.16 21.00 12.17
C THR A 11 -7.09 20.43 13.11
N GLU A 12 -7.18 20.73 14.40
CA GLU A 12 -6.29 20.15 15.41
C GLU A 12 -6.27 18.62 15.35
N ALA A 13 -7.43 17.99 15.15
CA ALA A 13 -7.56 16.55 14.98
C ALA A 13 -6.80 16.03 13.75
N GLN A 14 -6.82 16.78 12.64
CA GLN A 14 -6.09 16.41 11.43
C GLN A 14 -4.58 16.58 11.59
N LEU A 15 -4.12 17.59 12.33
CA LEU A 15 -2.71 17.77 12.67
C LEU A 15 -2.21 16.64 13.59
N ALA A 16 -3.01 16.26 14.58
CA ALA A 16 -2.70 15.12 15.46
C ALA A 16 -2.62 13.81 14.66
N GLU A 17 -3.56 13.57 13.74
CA GLU A 17 -3.52 12.39 12.86
C GLU A 17 -2.31 12.42 11.92
N ALA A 18 -1.93 13.58 11.39
CA ALA A 18 -0.75 13.72 10.56
C ALA A 18 0.54 13.33 11.32
N GLU A 19 0.64 13.73 12.58
CA GLU A 19 1.78 13.39 13.43
C GLU A 19 1.78 11.90 13.79
N ARG A 20 0.62 11.32 14.13
CA ARG A 20 0.48 9.87 14.35
C ARG A 20 0.95 9.07 13.14
N LEU A 21 0.52 9.45 11.92
CA LEU A 21 0.92 8.81 10.67
C LEU A 21 2.43 8.89 10.43
N LYS A 22 3.05 10.03 10.75
CA LYS A 22 4.51 10.21 10.66
C LYS A 22 5.27 9.36 11.67
N GLN A 23 4.67 8.93 12.77
CA GLN A 23 5.32 8.08 13.77
C GLN A 23 5.09 6.58 13.52
N GLU A 24 4.19 6.22 12.60
CA GLU A 24 3.82 4.83 12.32
C GLU A 24 4.99 3.98 11.81
N VAL A 25 5.25 2.86 12.48
CA VAL A 25 6.22 1.83 12.08
C VAL A 25 5.53 0.46 12.02
N PRO A 26 5.99 -0.46 11.15
CA PRO A 26 7.01 -0.27 10.13
C PRO A 26 6.54 0.65 8.99
N ARG A 27 7.50 1.25 8.29
CA ARG A 27 7.25 2.02 7.06
C ARG A 27 6.90 1.07 5.92
N ILE A 28 6.22 1.57 4.90
CA ILE A 28 5.81 0.75 3.74
C ILE A 28 7.00 0.01 3.11
N ASP A 29 8.17 0.66 2.99
CA ASP A 29 9.35 0.02 2.39
C ASP A 29 9.94 -1.10 3.26
N ALA A 30 9.84 -0.98 4.59
CA ALA A 30 10.22 -2.04 5.52
C ALA A 30 9.21 -3.19 5.48
N ALA A 31 7.91 -2.88 5.53
CA ALA A 31 6.84 -3.87 5.43
C ALA A 31 6.93 -4.69 4.13
N LEU A 32 7.21 -4.03 3.00
CA LEU A 32 7.37 -4.73 1.72
C LEU A 32 8.61 -5.65 1.69
N LYS A 33 9.68 -5.31 2.43
CA LYS A 33 10.84 -6.21 2.60
C LYS A 33 10.50 -7.39 3.49
N ASN A 34 9.77 -7.18 4.59
CA ASN A 34 9.30 -8.25 5.45
C ASN A 34 8.42 -9.24 4.65
N PHE A 35 7.49 -8.70 3.85
CA PHE A 35 6.67 -9.49 2.94
C PHE A 35 7.51 -10.27 1.92
N LEU A 36 8.49 -9.63 1.30
CA LEU A 36 9.39 -10.30 0.35
C LEU A 36 10.18 -11.44 1.01
N SER A 37 10.73 -11.22 2.21
CA SER A 37 11.44 -12.25 2.98
C SER A 37 10.54 -13.44 3.30
N MET A 38 9.28 -13.17 3.71
CA MET A 38 8.28 -14.21 3.96
C MET A 38 8.01 -15.02 2.67
N LYS A 39 7.81 -14.36 1.53
CA LYS A 39 7.59 -15.02 0.24
C LYS A 39 8.77 -15.89 -0.20
N MET A 40 10.00 -15.42 0.02
CA MET A 40 11.20 -16.21 -0.26
C MET A 40 11.30 -17.45 0.64
N ALA A 41 10.94 -17.32 1.92
CA ALA A 41 10.94 -18.44 2.86
C ALA A 41 9.89 -19.51 2.49
N GLU A 42 8.68 -19.09 2.11
CA GLU A 42 7.62 -20.01 1.63
C GLU A 42 8.09 -20.83 0.41
N GLY A 43 8.81 -20.19 -0.52
CA GLY A 43 9.38 -20.88 -1.69
C GLY A 43 10.45 -21.93 -1.35
N LEU A 44 11.21 -21.72 -0.26
CA LEU A 44 12.19 -22.70 0.22
C LEU A 44 11.51 -23.90 0.88
N THR A 45 10.48 -23.67 1.69
CA THR A 45 9.75 -24.75 2.38
C THR A 45 8.87 -25.57 1.45
N GLY A 46 8.38 -24.97 0.35
CA GLY A 46 7.56 -25.67 -0.65
C GLY A 46 8.34 -26.64 -1.54
N ALA A 47 9.66 -26.45 -1.69
CA ALA A 47 10.51 -27.33 -2.50
C ALA A 47 10.72 -28.73 -1.87
N ASP A 48 10.62 -28.85 -0.54
CA ASP A 48 10.74 -30.12 0.18
C ASP A 48 9.39 -30.86 0.34
N ALA A 49 8.27 -30.22 0.02
CA ALA A 49 6.92 -30.77 0.19
C ALA A 49 6.31 -31.39 -1.09
N VAL A 50 7.10 -31.53 -2.16
CA VAL A 50 6.63 -31.99 -3.47
C VAL A 50 6.46 -33.50 -3.52
N GLU A 51 5.48 -34.02 -2.78
CA GLU A 51 4.71 -35.21 -3.17
C GLU A 51 3.19 -35.02 -2.99
N ALA A 52 2.70 -33.91 -2.43
CA ALA A 52 1.28 -33.73 -2.14
C ALA A 52 0.66 -32.54 -2.90
N GLU A 53 -0.17 -32.90 -3.90
CA GLU A 53 -1.26 -32.13 -4.51
C GLU A 53 -0.92 -31.10 -5.62
N ALA A 54 -1.18 -31.55 -6.85
CA ALA A 54 -1.21 -30.76 -8.07
C ALA A 54 -2.39 -29.76 -8.04
N GLY A 55 -2.17 -28.57 -7.49
CA GLY A 55 -3.17 -27.50 -7.47
C GLY A 55 -2.68 -26.15 -6.95
N ALA A 56 -1.64 -26.14 -6.12
CA ALA A 56 -0.97 -24.90 -5.72
C ALA A 56 -0.04 -24.44 -6.84
N GLY A 57 -0.22 -23.21 -7.34
CA GLY A 57 0.62 -22.62 -8.39
C GLY A 57 2.11 -22.72 -8.07
N ALA A 58 2.94 -22.80 -9.11
CA ALA A 58 4.39 -22.96 -8.97
C ALA A 58 4.98 -21.91 -8.01
N PRO A 59 5.96 -22.29 -7.17
CA PRO A 59 6.63 -21.36 -6.27
C PRO A 59 7.12 -20.12 -7.03
N LEU A 60 6.90 -18.94 -6.45
CA LEU A 60 7.39 -17.69 -7.03
C LEU A 60 8.92 -17.70 -7.04
N ASP A 61 9.51 -17.65 -8.25
CA ASP A 61 10.95 -17.53 -8.41
C ASP A 61 11.49 -16.30 -7.65
N GLN A 62 12.65 -16.45 -7.00
CA GLN A 62 13.21 -15.41 -6.12
C GLN A 62 13.52 -14.12 -6.90
N GLN A 63 14.04 -14.24 -8.13
CA GLN A 63 14.34 -13.08 -8.97
C GLN A 63 13.05 -12.39 -9.41
N ALA A 64 12.01 -13.16 -9.73
CA ALA A 64 10.69 -12.63 -10.03
C ALA A 64 10.06 -11.90 -8.82
N ALA A 65 10.17 -12.45 -7.60
CA ALA A 65 9.69 -11.82 -6.37
C ALA A 65 10.39 -10.47 -6.10
N MET A 66 11.72 -10.43 -6.24
CA MET A 66 12.50 -9.20 -6.12
C MET A 66 12.15 -8.18 -7.22
N GLY A 67 11.85 -8.65 -8.43
CA GLY A 67 11.31 -7.83 -9.51
C GLY A 67 9.99 -7.19 -9.11
N CYS A 68 9.03 -7.99 -8.65
CA CYS A 68 7.72 -7.53 -8.22
C CYS A 68 7.83 -6.49 -7.10
N ALA A 69 8.58 -6.77 -6.03
CA ALA A 69 8.74 -5.87 -4.90
C ALA A 69 9.33 -4.51 -5.33
N ARG A 70 10.35 -4.50 -6.20
CA ARG A 70 10.93 -3.27 -6.73
C ARG A 70 9.93 -2.48 -7.57
N THR A 71 9.16 -3.16 -8.43
CA THR A 71 8.15 -2.52 -9.27
C THR A 71 7.02 -1.93 -8.44
N VAL A 72 6.49 -2.66 -7.45
CA VAL A 72 5.49 -2.17 -6.49
C VAL A 72 6.01 -0.93 -5.76
N LEU A 73 7.22 -0.99 -5.22
CA LEU A 73 7.80 0.13 -4.48
C LEU A 73 8.03 1.36 -5.37
N LYS A 74 8.45 1.15 -6.63
CA LYS A 74 8.62 2.23 -7.60
C LYS A 74 7.27 2.88 -7.94
N ALA A 75 6.25 2.06 -8.24
CA ALA A 75 4.91 2.53 -8.54
C ALA A 75 4.30 3.31 -7.37
N LEU A 76 4.39 2.78 -6.14
CA LEU A 76 3.93 3.47 -4.93
C LEU A 76 4.58 4.85 -4.74
N ASN A 77 5.90 4.95 -4.94
CA ASN A 77 6.58 6.23 -4.76
C ASN A 77 6.29 7.25 -5.87
N ALA A 78 5.88 6.77 -7.05
CA ALA A 78 5.46 7.62 -8.17
C ALA A 78 3.97 8.00 -8.10
N LEU A 79 3.17 7.26 -7.33
CA LEU A 79 1.72 7.39 -7.26
C LEU A 79 1.27 8.80 -6.90
N GLU A 80 0.32 9.31 -7.68
CA GLU A 80 -0.37 10.56 -7.43
C GLU A 80 -1.75 10.24 -6.84
N LEU A 81 -1.97 10.61 -5.57
CA LEU A 81 -3.27 10.40 -4.95
C LEU A 81 -4.27 11.45 -5.45
N PRO A 82 -5.49 11.05 -5.86
CA PRO A 82 -6.49 11.98 -6.33
C PRO A 82 -6.92 12.97 -5.23
N PRO A 83 -7.39 14.18 -5.57
CA PRO A 83 -8.00 15.08 -4.60
C PRO A 83 -9.14 14.41 -3.83
N ALA A 84 -9.28 14.73 -2.53
CA ALA A 84 -10.31 14.13 -1.67
C ALA A 84 -11.75 14.14 -2.26
N PRO A 85 -12.22 15.21 -2.94
CA PRO A 85 -13.54 15.17 -3.59
C PRO A 85 -13.64 14.13 -4.71
N ALA A 86 -12.58 13.98 -5.52
CA ALA A 86 -12.53 12.97 -6.58
C ALA A 86 -12.40 11.56 -6.00
N TRP A 87 -11.61 11.40 -4.93
CA TRP A 87 -11.50 10.12 -4.23
C TRP A 87 -12.84 9.67 -3.63
N GLY A 88 -13.60 10.58 -3.02
CA GLY A 88 -14.92 10.26 -2.48
C GLY A 88 -15.93 9.82 -3.55
N GLN A 89 -15.78 10.26 -4.79
CA GLN A 89 -16.59 9.79 -5.93
C GLN A 89 -16.17 8.38 -6.38
N LEU A 90 -14.88 8.07 -6.34
CA LEU A 90 -14.35 6.74 -6.68
C LEU A 90 -14.61 5.69 -5.58
N HIS A 91 -14.71 6.13 -4.33
CA HIS A 91 -14.88 5.29 -3.15
C HIS A 91 -16.13 5.72 -2.36
N PRO A 92 -17.34 5.55 -2.95
CA PRO A 92 -18.58 6.02 -2.35
C PRO A 92 -18.82 5.37 -0.97
N GLN A 93 -19.72 5.97 -0.21
CA GLN A 93 -20.21 5.40 1.05
C GLN A 93 -20.83 4.02 0.78
N ALA A 94 -20.45 3.01 1.57
CA ALA A 94 -21.05 1.68 1.46
C ALA A 94 -22.50 1.68 1.99
N GLU A 95 -23.32 0.72 1.56
CA GLU A 95 -24.73 0.63 1.95
C GLU A 95 -24.92 0.49 3.48
N ASP A 96 -23.96 -0.15 4.15
CA ASP A 96 -23.93 -0.39 5.59
C ASP A 96 -23.06 0.60 6.38
N GLU A 97 -22.35 1.51 5.70
CA GLU A 97 -21.50 2.52 6.32
C GLU A 97 -22.34 3.72 6.80
N ARG A 98 -22.14 4.19 8.03
CA ARG A 98 -22.82 5.40 8.51
C ARG A 98 -22.18 6.64 7.89
N GLY A 99 -22.98 7.68 7.67
CA GLY A 99 -22.46 8.93 7.07
C GLY A 99 -21.33 9.58 7.87
N VAL A 100 -21.36 9.46 9.21
CA VAL A 100 -20.27 9.94 10.07
C VAL A 100 -18.97 9.16 9.87
N ASP A 101 -19.06 7.84 9.69
CA ASP A 101 -17.88 6.99 9.47
C ASP A 101 -17.26 7.27 8.09
N PHE A 102 -18.12 7.50 7.08
CA PHE A 102 -17.69 7.95 5.75
C PHE A 102 -16.95 9.29 5.81
N MET A 103 -17.48 10.27 6.53
CA MET A 103 -16.85 11.59 6.69
C MET A 103 -15.51 11.48 7.44
N ASP A 104 -15.42 10.63 8.46
CA ASP A 104 -14.17 10.36 9.17
C ASP A 104 -13.14 9.69 8.26
N ARG A 105 -13.57 8.73 7.44
CA ARG A 105 -12.73 8.07 6.42
C ARG A 105 -12.20 9.08 5.41
N LEU A 106 -13.05 9.97 4.91
CA LEU A 106 -12.68 11.03 3.97
C LEU A 106 -11.74 12.06 4.61
N ALA A 107 -11.95 12.42 5.88
CA ALA A 107 -11.07 13.31 6.62
C ALA A 107 -9.66 12.70 6.80
N LYS A 108 -9.58 11.41 7.14
CA LYS A 108 -8.30 10.68 7.22
C LYS A 108 -7.61 10.60 5.85
N TYR A 109 -8.37 10.31 4.79
CA TYR A 109 -7.85 10.34 3.43
C TYR A 109 -7.22 11.69 3.09
N LYS A 110 -7.89 12.80 3.40
CA LYS A 110 -7.37 14.16 3.14
C LYS A 110 -6.01 14.39 3.83
N VAL A 111 -5.84 13.92 5.06
CA VAL A 111 -4.56 14.00 5.77
C VAL A 111 -3.49 13.17 5.06
N VAL A 112 -3.80 11.92 4.71
CA VAL A 112 -2.87 11.03 3.98
C VAL A 112 -2.48 11.64 2.64
N GLN A 113 -3.44 12.14 1.86
CA GLN A 113 -3.22 12.77 0.57
C GLN A 113 -2.25 13.96 0.69
N ALA A 114 -2.48 14.85 1.66
CA ALA A 114 -1.64 16.02 1.87
C ALA A 114 -0.21 15.64 2.31
N LEU A 115 -0.08 14.67 3.23
CA LEU A 115 1.24 14.14 3.60
C LEU A 115 1.95 13.51 2.40
N TRP A 116 1.24 12.72 1.59
CA TRP A 116 1.79 12.08 0.40
C TRP A 116 2.31 13.09 -0.61
N GLN A 117 1.51 14.12 -0.91
CA GLN A 117 1.89 15.21 -1.80
C GLN A 117 3.07 16.00 -1.25
N ARG A 118 3.08 16.31 0.05
CA ARG A 118 4.20 17.00 0.70
C ARG A 118 5.50 16.19 0.64
N CYS A 119 5.43 14.87 0.86
CA CYS A 119 6.59 13.99 0.72
C CYS A 119 7.16 14.09 -0.70
N ARG A 120 6.29 13.97 -1.72
CA ARG A 120 6.71 14.02 -3.13
C ARG A 120 7.26 15.40 -3.51
N ALA A 121 6.60 16.48 -3.11
CA ALA A 121 7.06 17.85 -3.37
C ALA A 121 8.43 18.14 -2.73
N ALA A 122 8.74 17.51 -1.60
CA ALA A 122 10.05 17.58 -0.95
C ALA A 122 11.10 16.63 -1.57
N GLY A 123 10.79 15.94 -2.67
CA GLY A 123 11.67 14.93 -3.28
C GLY A 123 11.86 13.67 -2.43
N GLN A 124 11.03 13.48 -1.40
CA GLN A 124 11.07 12.32 -0.52
C GLN A 124 10.12 11.23 -1.04
N LYS A 125 10.40 9.99 -0.63
CA LYS A 125 9.63 8.81 -1.03
C LYS A 125 8.54 8.53 0.01
N PRO A 126 7.24 8.61 -0.34
CA PRO A 126 6.14 8.32 0.61
C PRO A 126 6.31 6.99 1.32
N ALA A 127 6.76 5.95 0.62
CA ALA A 127 6.94 4.61 1.19
C ALA A 127 7.99 4.53 2.31
N LYS A 128 8.90 5.51 2.40
CA LYS A 128 9.91 5.59 3.47
C LYS A 128 9.44 6.38 4.70
N LEU A 129 8.37 7.16 4.57
CA LEU A 129 7.91 8.08 5.63
C LEU A 129 6.54 7.71 6.20
N LEU A 130 5.77 6.90 5.48
CA LEU A 130 4.42 6.51 5.85
C LEU A 130 4.34 5.00 6.06
N GLY A 131 3.41 4.58 6.92
CA GLY A 131 3.19 3.19 7.30
C GLY A 131 1.89 2.62 6.75
N ARG A 132 1.39 1.61 7.45
CA ARG A 132 0.21 0.80 7.09
C ARG A 132 -1.03 1.65 6.85
N SER A 133 -1.33 2.57 7.76
CA SER A 133 -2.54 3.38 7.74
C SER A 133 -2.65 4.21 6.46
N ALA A 134 -1.54 4.83 6.04
CA ALA A 134 -1.49 5.58 4.78
C ALA A 134 -1.62 4.66 3.57
N LEU A 135 -0.95 3.50 3.59
CA LEU A 135 -1.00 2.56 2.48
C LEU A 135 -2.41 2.02 2.24
N ARG A 136 -3.25 1.86 3.27
CA ARG A 136 -4.65 1.43 3.11
C ARG A 136 -5.45 2.33 2.17
N PHE A 137 -5.16 3.63 2.17
CA PHE A 137 -5.80 4.59 1.27
C PHE A 137 -5.14 4.63 -0.11
N ALA A 138 -3.82 4.45 -0.18
CA ALA A 138 -3.07 4.53 -1.43
C ALA A 138 -3.12 3.23 -2.25
N PHE A 139 -3.33 2.08 -1.61
CA PHE A 139 -3.25 0.77 -2.25
C PHE A 139 -4.33 0.54 -3.33
N PRO A 140 -5.61 0.95 -3.16
CA PRO A 140 -6.58 0.86 -4.23
C PRO A 140 -6.16 1.61 -5.50
N GLU A 141 -5.53 2.78 -5.35
CA GLU A 141 -5.02 3.61 -6.45
C GLU A 141 -3.76 3.03 -7.11
N LEU A 142 -3.03 2.17 -6.42
CA LEU A 142 -1.85 1.49 -6.96
C LEU A 142 -2.23 0.52 -8.10
N ARG A 143 -3.40 -0.14 -8.01
CA ARG A 143 -3.82 -1.20 -8.94
C ARG A 143 -3.74 -0.78 -10.42
N PRO A 144 -4.35 0.34 -10.87
CA PRO A 144 -4.21 0.78 -12.26
C PRO A 144 -2.76 1.14 -12.62
N ALA A 145 -1.98 1.68 -11.68
CA ALA A 145 -0.58 2.05 -11.92
C ALA A 145 0.36 0.85 -12.09
N LEU A 146 0.00 -0.34 -11.60
CA LEU A 146 0.84 -1.54 -11.72
C LEU A 146 0.93 -2.06 -13.16
N ALA A 147 -0.15 -1.93 -13.94
CA ALA A 147 -0.14 -2.35 -15.34
C ALA A 147 0.89 -1.53 -16.15
N GLU A 148 0.90 -0.21 -15.95
CA GLU A 148 1.90 0.67 -16.54
C GLU A 148 3.32 0.39 -16.02
N ALA A 149 3.45 0.11 -14.72
CA ALA A 149 4.74 -0.16 -14.11
C ALA A 149 5.33 -1.52 -14.52
N ALA A 150 4.51 -2.49 -14.93
CA ALA A 150 4.98 -3.78 -15.45
C ALA A 150 5.77 -3.59 -16.75
N ALA A 151 5.34 -2.63 -17.59
CA ALA A 151 5.99 -2.31 -18.86
C ALA A 151 7.46 -1.91 -18.63
N GLY A 152 8.38 -2.70 -19.21
CA GLY A 152 9.82 -2.45 -19.13
C GLY A 152 10.54 -3.03 -17.91
N THR A 153 9.87 -3.82 -17.07
CA THR A 153 10.51 -4.50 -15.92
C THR A 153 10.90 -5.95 -16.20
N GLY A 154 10.35 -6.55 -17.26
CA GLY A 154 10.51 -7.98 -17.57
C GLY A 154 9.73 -8.91 -16.65
N VAL A 155 8.97 -8.36 -15.70
CA VAL A 155 8.06 -9.11 -14.82
C VAL A 155 6.70 -9.22 -15.51
N ALA A 156 6.14 -10.43 -15.56
CA ALA A 156 4.78 -10.63 -16.07
C ALA A 156 3.76 -9.81 -15.25
N GLU A 157 2.85 -9.12 -15.93
CA GLU A 157 1.86 -8.24 -15.30
C GLU A 157 0.98 -9.00 -14.30
N GLU A 158 0.58 -10.22 -14.64
CA GLU A 158 -0.24 -11.09 -13.80
C GLU A 158 0.48 -11.45 -12.49
N LEU A 159 1.80 -11.69 -12.58
CA LEU A 159 2.63 -12.01 -11.43
C LEU A 159 2.79 -10.81 -10.50
N LEU A 160 3.06 -9.64 -11.08
CA LEU A 160 3.14 -8.38 -10.34
C LEU A 160 1.81 -8.07 -9.63
N ARG A 161 0.69 -8.24 -10.34
CA ARG A 161 -0.66 -8.05 -9.78
C ARG A 161 -0.91 -9.03 -8.65
N ALA A 162 -0.65 -10.32 -8.83
CA ALA A 162 -0.84 -11.32 -7.78
C ALA A 162 0.02 -11.03 -6.54
N PHE A 163 1.30 -10.69 -6.73
CA PHE A 163 2.21 -10.29 -5.65
C PHE A 163 1.69 -9.06 -4.90
N ALA A 164 1.26 -8.03 -5.63
CA ALA A 164 0.73 -6.81 -5.05
C ALA A 164 -0.56 -7.07 -4.28
N GLU A 165 -1.52 -7.80 -4.85
CA GLU A 165 -2.79 -8.16 -4.19
C GLU A 165 -2.55 -8.91 -2.90
N GLU A 166 -1.62 -9.85 -2.88
CA GLU A 166 -1.27 -10.58 -1.67
C GLU A 166 -0.62 -9.69 -0.60
N PHE A 167 0.27 -8.78 -1.01
CA PHE A 167 0.77 -7.75 -0.11
C PHE A 167 -0.37 -6.85 0.40
N GLY A 168 -1.34 -6.52 -0.45
CA GLY A 168 -2.54 -5.74 -0.11
C GLY A 168 -3.39 -6.40 0.97
N ARG A 169 -3.56 -7.74 0.92
CA ARG A 169 -4.27 -8.49 1.97
C ARG A 169 -3.62 -8.36 3.35
N SER A 170 -2.31 -8.08 3.42
CA SER A 170 -1.65 -7.83 4.70
C SER A 170 -2.13 -6.55 5.39
N LEU A 171 -2.85 -5.66 4.69
CA LEU A 171 -3.32 -4.39 5.21
C LEU A 171 -4.56 -4.53 6.12
N ASP A 172 -5.33 -5.61 6.00
CA ASP A 172 -6.63 -5.78 6.64
C ASP A 172 -6.53 -5.88 8.18
N ALA A 173 -7.48 -5.25 8.87
CA ALA A 173 -7.33 -4.72 10.23
C ALA A 173 -7.28 -5.75 11.37
N ALA A 174 -7.50 -7.03 11.12
CA ALA A 174 -7.59 -8.04 12.16
C ALA A 174 -6.59 -9.18 11.92
N PRO A 175 -5.27 -8.94 12.02
CA PRO A 175 -4.35 -10.04 12.16
C PRO A 175 -4.67 -10.76 13.47
N ALA A 176 -5.04 -12.04 13.39
CA ALA A 176 -4.81 -12.92 14.52
C ALA A 176 -3.30 -12.85 14.87
N ALA A 177 -2.95 -12.85 16.15
CA ALA A 177 -1.54 -12.83 16.57
C ALA A 177 -0.79 -13.98 15.88
N GLY A 178 0.36 -13.69 15.27
CA GLY A 178 1.13 -14.65 14.48
C GLY A 178 0.63 -14.89 13.05
N SER A 179 -0.32 -14.09 12.55
CA SER A 179 -0.69 -14.12 11.13
C SER A 179 0.40 -13.53 10.23
N ALA A 180 0.32 -13.83 8.92
CA ALA A 180 1.22 -13.24 7.92
C ALA A 180 1.20 -11.69 7.94
N SER A 181 0.04 -11.08 8.20
CA SER A 181 -0.09 -9.62 8.34
C SER A 181 0.70 -9.09 9.55
N ASP A 182 0.75 -9.85 10.65
CA ASP A 182 1.53 -9.50 11.84
C ASP A 182 3.04 -9.48 11.50
N VAL A 183 3.54 -10.51 10.80
CA VAL A 183 4.96 -10.57 10.38
C VAL A 183 5.32 -9.43 9.43
N VAL A 184 4.44 -9.09 8.49
CA VAL A 184 4.69 -8.00 7.52
C VAL A 184 4.75 -6.64 8.22
N TRP A 185 3.90 -6.41 9.22
CA TRP A 185 3.74 -5.13 9.89
C TRP A 185 4.30 -5.07 11.32
N ALA A 186 5.18 -6.01 11.69
CA ALA A 186 5.94 -6.01 12.94
C ALA A 186 7.20 -5.15 12.89
#